data_AF-A0A3C2AZ05-F1
#
_entry.id   AF-A0A3C2AZ05-F1
#
_cell.length_a   1.000
_cell.length_b   1.000
_cell.length_c   1.000
_cell.angle_alpha   90.00
_cell.angle_beta   90.00
_cell.angle_gamma   90.00
#
_symmetry.space_group_name_H-M   'P 1'
#
loop_
_entity.id
_entity.type
_entity.pdbx_description
1 polymer ?
#
loop_
_entity_poly.entity_id
_entity_poly.type
_entity_poly.pdbx_seq_one_letter_code
_entity_poly.pdbx_strand_id
1 'polypeptide(L)'
;MESSSDPGSRHTDYDWNRRGRHRLRAPAAVVIDLPVPAASDAHLWVATIWPDEQTGGWARTLWQPEPSRRGWRLPMELAAGDVIEFGADTPARPVRWFGVMDSYEPDRWATIQGPYPTPTDAWHDAQRLLALERFLPALRTEPPEASTPCDRTGRDRRHRRP
;
A
#
# COMPACT_ATOMS: atom_id res chain seq x y z
N MET A 1 -26.59 -22.98 37.02
CA MET A 1 -26.72 -22.43 35.66
C MET A 1 -25.46 -21.63 35.39
N GLU A 2 -24.46 -22.30 34.83
CA GLU A 2 -23.20 -21.71 34.42
C GLU A 2 -23.45 -20.88 33.16
N SER A 3 -23.28 -19.56 33.28
CA SER A 3 -23.24 -18.67 32.12
C SER A 3 -21.92 -18.88 31.40
N SER A 4 -21.99 -19.68 30.34
CA SER A 4 -20.96 -19.84 29.31
C SER A 4 -20.46 -18.48 28.84
N SER A 5 -19.19 -18.19 29.10
CA SER A 5 -18.50 -17.05 28.51
C SER A 5 -18.28 -17.34 27.03
N ASP A 6 -18.93 -16.57 26.16
CA ASP A 6 -18.72 -16.61 24.72
C ASP A 6 -17.35 -15.97 24.38
N PRO A 7 -16.38 -16.70 23.81
CA PRO A 7 -15.13 -16.12 23.34
C PRO A 7 -15.33 -15.57 21.91
N GLY A 8 -16.33 -14.71 21.73
CA GLY A 8 -16.72 -14.15 20.44
C GLY A 8 -15.91 -12.89 20.10
N SER A 9 -15.02 -13.01 19.10
CA SER A 9 -14.36 -11.91 18.39
C SER A 9 -13.50 -10.95 19.22
N ARG A 10 -12.22 -11.33 19.40
CA ARG A 10 -11.15 -10.33 19.47
C ARG A 10 -10.99 -9.67 18.10
N HIS A 11 -11.94 -8.82 17.71
CA HIS A 11 -11.60 -7.74 16.78
C HIS A 11 -10.56 -6.93 17.55
N THR A 12 -9.30 -7.03 17.14
CA THR A 12 -8.28 -6.09 17.61
C THR A 12 -8.83 -4.69 17.35
N ASP A 13 -9.11 -3.94 18.42
CA ASP A 13 -9.44 -2.52 18.40
C ASP A 13 -8.23 -1.75 17.86
N TYR A 14 -7.98 -1.89 16.57
CA TYR A 14 -6.92 -1.20 15.90
C TYR A 14 -7.36 0.24 15.70
N ASP A 15 -6.62 1.15 16.33
CA ASP A 15 -6.89 2.57 16.26
C ASP A 15 -6.41 3.16 14.92
N TRP A 16 -7.32 3.23 13.96
CA TRP A 16 -7.10 3.88 12.66
C TRP A 16 -6.95 5.40 12.74
N ASN A 17 -7.28 6.02 13.87
CA ASN A 17 -7.15 7.47 14.05
C ASN A 17 -5.77 7.88 14.55
N ARG A 18 -4.97 6.92 15.03
CA ARG A 18 -3.59 7.19 15.45
C ARG A 18 -2.72 7.47 14.24
N ARG A 19 -2.11 8.65 14.18
CA ARG A 19 -1.13 8.98 13.14
C ARG A 19 0.04 7.97 13.12
N GLY A 20 0.29 7.33 11.99
CA GLY A 20 1.35 6.35 11.82
C GLY A 20 1.31 5.62 10.47
N ARG A 21 2.03 4.50 10.38
CA ARG A 21 1.97 3.57 9.25
C ARG A 21 0.93 2.49 9.55
N HIS A 22 -0.03 2.35 8.67
CA HIS A 22 -1.12 1.41 8.78
C HIS A 22 -1.01 0.36 7.68
N ARG A 23 -1.14 -0.92 8.05
CA ARG A 23 -1.15 -2.04 7.10
C ARG A 23 -2.58 -2.48 6.86
N LEU A 24 -3.04 -2.28 5.63
CA LEU A 24 -4.35 -2.72 5.16
C LEU A 24 -4.17 -4.06 4.43
N ARG A 25 -5.02 -5.04 4.71
CA ARG A 25 -5.02 -6.30 3.96
C ARG A 25 -5.38 -6.01 2.51
N ALA A 26 -4.54 -6.50 1.62
CA ALA A 26 -4.65 -6.29 0.18
C ALA A 26 -4.47 -7.59 -0.64
N PRO A 27 -5.18 -8.70 -0.34
CA PRO A 27 -4.96 -9.96 -1.04
C PRO A 27 -5.29 -9.86 -2.54
N ALA A 28 -4.39 -10.34 -3.39
CA ALA A 28 -4.54 -10.32 -4.85
C ALA A 28 -4.97 -8.93 -5.36
N ALA A 29 -4.22 -7.90 -4.95
CA ALA A 29 -4.39 -6.50 -5.31
C ALA A 29 -5.79 -5.92 -5.01
N VAL A 30 -6.44 -6.40 -3.95
CA VAL A 30 -7.74 -5.86 -3.48
C VAL A 30 -7.66 -5.47 -2.01
N VAL A 31 -7.79 -4.19 -1.72
CA VAL A 31 -7.83 -3.66 -0.35
C VAL A 31 -9.18 -3.96 0.27
N ILE A 32 -9.18 -4.66 1.41
CA ILE A 32 -10.39 -5.09 2.13
C ILE A 32 -10.57 -4.43 3.49
N ASP A 33 -9.56 -3.73 3.99
CA ASP A 33 -9.64 -2.95 5.22
C ASP A 33 -9.91 -1.48 4.90
N LEU A 34 -10.74 -0.84 5.72
CA LEU A 34 -11.09 0.56 5.58
C LEU A 34 -10.82 1.28 6.90
N PRO A 35 -9.99 2.32 6.91
CA PRO A 35 -9.69 3.11 8.10
C PRO A 35 -10.76 4.16 8.40
N VAL A 36 -12.02 3.90 8.03
CA VAL A 36 -13.17 4.78 8.30
C VAL A 36 -14.26 4.01 9.06
N PRO A 37 -14.74 4.52 10.19
CA PRO A 37 -15.88 3.93 10.88
C PRO A 37 -17.14 4.18 10.06
N ALA A 38 -17.80 3.12 9.62
CA ALA A 38 -18.98 3.21 8.78
C ALA A 38 -20.04 2.18 9.21
N ALA A 39 -21.32 2.58 9.10
CA ALA A 39 -22.43 1.66 9.25
C ALA A 39 -22.40 0.62 8.12
N SER A 40 -23.04 -0.54 8.34
CA SER A 40 -23.04 -1.65 7.37
C SER A 40 -23.71 -1.32 6.03
N ASP A 41 -24.60 -0.33 6.02
CA ASP A 41 -25.35 0.16 4.86
C ASP A 41 -24.77 1.45 4.26
N ALA A 42 -23.68 1.97 4.83
CA ALA A 42 -23.02 3.16 4.32
C ALA A 42 -22.45 2.93 2.92
N HIS A 43 -22.57 3.93 2.06
CA HIS A 43 -21.82 3.96 0.81
C HIS A 43 -20.35 4.26 1.10
N LEU A 44 -19.45 3.41 0.61
CA LEU A 44 -18.02 3.46 0.89
C LEU A 44 -17.24 3.72 -0.40
N TRP A 45 -16.18 4.50 -0.32
CA TRP A 45 -15.27 4.72 -1.43
C TRP A 45 -13.81 4.74 -1.01
N VAL A 46 -12.97 4.43 -1.99
CA VAL A 46 -11.53 4.67 -1.96
C VAL A 46 -11.18 5.44 -3.23
N ALA A 47 -10.31 6.43 -3.11
CA ALA A 47 -9.88 7.23 -4.25
C ALA A 47 -8.42 7.61 -4.13
N THR A 48 -7.75 7.69 -5.28
CA THR A 48 -6.51 8.47 -5.38
C THR A 48 -6.90 9.91 -5.66
N ILE A 49 -6.30 10.86 -4.95
CA ILE A 49 -6.57 12.29 -5.07
C ILE A 49 -5.29 13.08 -5.33
N TRP A 50 -5.40 14.18 -6.07
CA TRP A 50 -4.27 15.06 -6.37
C TRP A 50 -4.74 16.51 -6.52
N PRO A 51 -3.86 17.50 -6.30
CA PRO A 51 -4.18 18.89 -6.60
C PRO A 51 -4.52 19.06 -8.07
N ASP A 52 -5.61 19.75 -8.34
CA ASP A 52 -6.02 20.11 -9.69
C ASP A 52 -5.84 21.62 -9.89
N GLU A 53 -4.79 21.97 -10.63
CA GLU A 53 -4.44 23.36 -10.93
C GLU A 53 -5.49 24.06 -11.79
N GLN A 54 -6.30 23.32 -12.56
CA GLN A 54 -7.31 23.91 -13.42
C GLN A 54 -8.52 24.40 -12.63
N THR A 55 -8.89 23.66 -11.58
CA THR A 55 -10.02 24.01 -10.71
C THR A 55 -9.60 24.75 -9.45
N GLY A 56 -8.30 24.79 -9.14
CA GLY A 56 -7.77 25.30 -7.86
C GLY A 56 -8.16 24.43 -6.67
N GLY A 57 -8.56 23.18 -6.93
CA GLY A 57 -9.10 22.25 -5.95
C GLY A 57 -8.38 20.91 -5.98
N TRP A 58 -9.15 19.84 -5.77
CA TRP A 58 -8.67 18.46 -5.78
C TRP A 58 -9.42 17.67 -6.84
N ALA A 59 -8.67 17.01 -7.72
CA ALA A 59 -9.20 15.97 -8.57
C ALA A 59 -9.10 14.61 -7.87
N ARG A 60 -9.93 13.67 -8.31
CA ARG A 60 -9.96 12.32 -7.77
C ARG A 60 -10.28 11.27 -8.83
N THR A 61 -9.68 10.10 -8.69
CA THR A 61 -10.09 8.87 -9.38
C THR A 61 -10.54 7.86 -8.34
N LEU A 62 -11.82 7.47 -8.43
CA LEU A 62 -12.37 6.41 -7.58
C LEU A 62 -11.77 5.05 -7.97
N TRP A 63 -11.41 4.26 -6.96
CA TRP A 63 -10.97 2.90 -7.17
C TRP A 63 -12.16 2.01 -7.53
N GLN A 64 -11.92 1.03 -8.41
CA GLN A 64 -12.98 0.12 -8.82
C GLN A 64 -13.30 -0.86 -7.68
N PRO A 65 -14.58 -1.01 -7.30
CA PRO A 65 -15.00 -2.10 -6.43
C PRO A 65 -14.67 -3.44 -7.09
N GLU A 66 -14.23 -4.42 -6.30
CA GLU A 66 -14.01 -5.78 -6.80
C GLU A 66 -15.36 -6.49 -7.00
N PRO A 67 -15.72 -6.96 -8.22
CA PRO A 67 -17.03 -7.54 -8.48
C PRO A 67 -17.30 -8.85 -7.73
N SER A 68 -16.28 -9.66 -7.46
CA SER A 68 -16.49 -11.02 -6.93
C SER A 68 -16.30 -11.14 -5.40
N ARG A 69 -15.83 -10.09 -4.73
CA ARG A 69 -15.53 -10.07 -3.29
C ARG A 69 -15.56 -8.64 -2.76
N ARG A 70 -15.66 -8.48 -1.44
CA ARG A 70 -15.55 -7.17 -0.79
C ARG A 70 -14.18 -6.53 -1.08
N GLY A 71 -14.17 -5.22 -1.32
CA GLY A 71 -12.96 -4.41 -1.38
C GLY A 71 -12.84 -3.57 -2.66
N TRP A 72 -11.68 -2.91 -2.79
CA TRP A 72 -11.35 -2.06 -3.92
C TRP A 72 -10.05 -2.53 -4.56
N ARG A 73 -10.04 -2.62 -5.89
CA ARG A 73 -8.84 -2.96 -6.66
C ARG A 73 -7.83 -1.83 -6.54
N LEU A 74 -6.58 -2.19 -6.23
CA LEU A 74 -5.47 -1.24 -6.34
C LEU A 74 -5.32 -0.83 -7.82
N PRO A 75 -5.32 0.47 -8.15
CA PRO A 75 -5.05 0.92 -9.52
C PRO A 75 -3.67 0.48 -9.99
N MET A 76 -3.52 0.20 -11.29
CA MET A 76 -2.24 -0.22 -11.86
C MET A 76 -1.19 0.89 -11.82
N GLU A 77 -1.65 2.13 -11.91
CA GLU A 77 -0.83 3.35 -11.91
C GLU A 77 -0.45 3.81 -10.50
N LEU A 78 -0.88 3.09 -9.46
CA LEU A 78 -0.67 3.49 -8.08
C LEU A 78 0.81 3.41 -7.68
N ALA A 79 1.32 4.51 -7.12
CA ALA A 79 2.70 4.67 -6.72
C ALA A 79 2.86 5.06 -5.25
N ALA A 80 4.07 4.87 -4.71
CA ALA A 80 4.44 5.48 -3.43
C ALA A 80 4.36 7.01 -3.56
N GLY A 81 3.88 7.67 -2.51
CA GLY A 81 3.60 9.10 -2.50
C GLY A 81 2.20 9.48 -3.00
N ASP A 82 1.42 8.57 -3.58
CA ASP A 82 0.04 8.89 -3.95
C ASP A 82 -0.82 9.17 -2.72
N VAL A 83 -1.64 10.22 -2.78
CA VAL A 83 -2.57 10.56 -1.70
C VAL A 83 -3.86 9.78 -1.90
N ILE A 84 -4.26 9.05 -0.85
CA ILE A 84 -5.45 8.20 -0.83
C ILE A 84 -6.50 8.81 0.08
N GLU A 85 -7.73 8.91 -0.42
CA GLU A 85 -8.92 9.19 0.36
C GLU A 85 -9.71 7.89 0.57
N PHE A 86 -9.96 7.55 1.83
CA PHE A 86 -10.99 6.60 2.20
C PHE A 86 -12.18 7.38 2.73
N GLY A 87 -13.39 7.01 2.33
CA GLY A 87 -14.56 7.68 2.85
C GLY A 87 -15.79 6.81 2.94
N ALA A 88 -16.71 7.30 3.75
CA ALA A 88 -18.00 6.69 3.99
C ALA A 88 -19.07 7.77 4.13
N ASP A 89 -20.21 7.56 3.48
CA ASP A 89 -21.39 8.37 3.72
C ASP A 89 -22.00 7.98 5.05
N THR A 90 -22.22 8.96 5.93
CA THR A 90 -22.95 8.75 7.19
C THR A 90 -24.20 9.63 7.19
N PRO A 91 -25.24 9.30 7.98
CA PRO A 91 -26.46 10.09 8.05
C PRO A 91 -26.24 11.57 8.43
N ALA A 92 -25.17 11.87 9.18
CA ALA A 92 -24.84 13.23 9.57
C ALA A 92 -24.00 13.97 8.51
N ARG A 93 -22.91 13.33 8.06
CA ARG A 93 -22.00 13.86 7.04
C ARG A 93 -21.03 12.79 6.53
N PRO A 94 -20.50 12.94 5.31
CA PRO A 94 -19.36 12.15 4.86
C PRO A 94 -18.20 12.18 5.86
N VAL A 95 -17.68 11.01 6.23
CA VAL A 95 -16.41 10.89 6.96
C VAL A 95 -15.31 10.57 5.96
N ARG A 96 -14.14 11.16 6.18
CA ARG A 96 -12.98 11.00 5.31
C ARG A 96 -11.74 10.71 6.14
N TRP A 97 -10.89 9.86 5.61
CA TRP A 97 -9.58 9.53 6.13
C TRP A 97 -8.59 9.69 4.98
N PHE A 98 -7.57 10.51 5.18
CA PHE A 98 -6.55 10.79 4.17
C PHE A 98 -5.24 10.12 4.56
N GLY A 99 -4.59 9.48 3.59
CA GLY A 99 -3.27 8.88 3.79
C GLY A 99 -2.40 8.99 2.57
N VAL A 100 -1.12 8.64 2.74
CA VAL A 100 -0.13 8.58 1.67
C VAL A 100 0.27 7.12 1.48
N MET A 101 0.18 6.63 0.23
CA MET A 101 0.67 5.31 -0.13
C MET A 101 2.18 5.25 0.12
N ASP A 102 2.61 4.32 0.96
CA ASP A 102 4.02 4.15 1.32
C ASP A 102 4.60 2.95 0.55
N SER A 103 3.92 1.80 0.58
CA SER A 103 4.33 0.61 -0.15
C SER A 103 3.16 -0.35 -0.33
N TYR A 104 3.23 -1.23 -1.32
CA TYR A 104 2.28 -2.34 -1.43
C TYR A 104 2.98 -3.66 -1.79
N GLU A 105 2.49 -4.73 -1.21
CA GLU A 105 2.81 -6.12 -1.51
C GLU A 105 1.55 -6.73 -2.16
N PRO A 106 1.54 -7.02 -3.48
CA PRO A 106 0.34 -7.37 -4.23
C PRO A 106 -0.54 -8.48 -3.63
N ASP A 107 0.04 -9.39 -2.87
CA ASP A 107 -0.68 -10.54 -2.30
C ASP A 107 -1.01 -10.40 -0.81
N ARG A 108 -0.63 -9.29 -0.16
CA ARG A 108 -0.69 -9.22 1.30
C ARG A 108 -1.15 -7.87 1.84
N TRP A 109 -0.41 -6.81 1.56
CA TRP A 109 -0.50 -5.57 2.34
C TRP A 109 -0.42 -4.34 1.45
N ALA A 110 -1.27 -3.35 1.72
CA ALA A 110 -1.03 -1.97 1.34
C ALA A 110 -0.67 -1.19 2.61
N THR A 111 0.51 -0.56 2.62
CA THR A 111 0.96 0.27 3.73
C THR A 111 0.67 1.72 3.40
N ILE A 112 -0.09 2.37 4.29
CA ILE A 112 -0.49 3.76 4.13
C ILE A 112 -0.11 4.54 5.38
N GLN A 113 0.52 5.69 5.19
CA GLN A 113 0.81 6.64 6.26
C GLN A 113 -0.40 7.56 6.46
N GLY A 114 -0.87 7.75 7.68
CA GLY A 114 -2.04 8.60 7.97
C GLY A 114 -2.54 8.41 9.41
N PRO A 115 -3.74 8.89 9.76
CA PRO A 115 -4.51 9.85 8.98
C PRO A 115 -3.83 11.23 8.93
N TYR A 116 -4.06 11.94 7.84
CA TYR A 116 -3.85 13.38 7.75
C TYR A 116 -5.17 14.12 7.95
N PRO A 117 -5.17 15.31 8.59
CA PRO A 117 -6.38 16.09 8.81
C PRO A 117 -7.02 16.60 7.50
N THR A 118 -6.20 16.94 6.52
CA THR A 118 -6.63 17.47 5.22
C THR A 118 -5.87 16.79 4.07
N PRO A 119 -6.42 16.81 2.84
CA PRO A 119 -5.69 16.32 1.67
C PRO A 119 -4.42 17.14 1.39
N THR A 120 -4.43 18.43 1.73
CA THR A 120 -3.26 19.32 1.63
C THR A 120 -2.12 18.87 2.53
N ASP A 121 -2.41 18.50 3.78
CA ASP A 121 -1.39 18.00 4.71
C ASP A 121 -0.78 16.69 4.21
N ALA A 122 -1.62 15.78 3.68
CA ALA A 122 -1.17 14.52 3.10
C ALA A 122 -0.26 14.76 1.89
N TRP A 123 -0.66 15.64 0.97
CA TRP A 123 0.12 15.98 -0.22
C TRP A 123 1.45 16.62 0.12
N HIS A 124 1.49 17.59 1.04
CA HIS A 124 2.76 18.20 1.44
C HIS A 124 3.73 17.18 2.03
N ASP A 125 3.23 16.23 2.82
CA ASP A 125 4.08 15.17 3.37
C ASP A 125 4.50 14.17 2.30
N ALA A 126 3.61 13.80 1.36
CA ALA A 126 3.96 12.99 0.20
C ALA A 126 5.07 13.62 -0.65
N GLN A 127 4.97 14.91 -0.97
CA GLN A 127 6.01 15.64 -1.70
C GLN A 127 7.33 15.66 -0.93
N ARG A 128 7.29 15.76 0.41
CA ARG A 128 8.48 15.67 1.25
C ARG A 128 9.13 14.28 1.20
N LEU A 129 8.33 13.21 1.29
CA LEU A 129 8.81 11.82 1.23
C LEU A 129 9.48 11.52 -0.12
N LEU A 130 8.81 11.89 -1.22
CA LEU A 130 9.36 11.75 -2.57
C LEU A 130 10.64 12.57 -2.77
N ALA A 131 10.70 13.79 -2.21
CA ALA A 131 11.91 14.59 -2.25
C ALA A 131 13.07 13.93 -1.48
N LEU A 132 12.80 13.34 -0.31
CA LEU A 132 13.83 12.62 0.47
C LEU A 132 14.39 11.41 -0.28
N GLU A 133 13.54 10.63 -0.95
CA GLU A 133 13.99 9.50 -1.78
C GLU A 133 14.90 9.96 -2.93
N ARG A 134 14.60 11.11 -3.54
CA ARG A 134 15.43 11.70 -4.60
C ARG A 134 16.84 12.07 -4.12
N PHE A 135 17.04 12.31 -2.82
CA PHE A 135 18.34 12.65 -2.24
C PHE A 135 19.09 11.46 -1.65
N LEU A 136 18.59 10.23 -1.79
CA LEU A 136 19.37 9.05 -1.44
C LEU A 136 20.51 8.88 -2.47
N PRO A 137 21.80 8.91 -2.05
CA PRO A 137 22.88 8.60 -2.96
C PRO A 137 22.65 7.19 -3.51
N ALA A 138 22.84 7.00 -4.82
CA ALA A 138 22.75 5.69 -5.43
C ALA A 138 23.58 4.70 -4.60
N LEU A 139 22.92 3.66 -4.07
CA LEU A 139 23.63 2.58 -3.40
C LEU A 139 24.69 2.09 -4.39
N ARG A 140 25.96 2.13 -3.98
CA ARG A 140 27.04 1.56 -4.78
C ARG A 140 26.71 0.08 -4.97
N THR A 141 26.20 -0.28 -6.14
CA THR A 141 26.25 -1.66 -6.60
C THR A 141 27.72 -2.00 -6.69
N GLU A 142 28.25 -2.70 -5.69
CA GLU A 142 29.51 -3.41 -5.86
C GLU A 142 29.33 -4.30 -7.10
N PRO A 143 30.17 -4.14 -8.13
CA PRO A 143 30.11 -5.04 -9.27
C PRO A 143 30.31 -6.46 -8.74
N PRO A 144 29.60 -7.46 -9.28
CA PRO A 144 29.82 -8.84 -8.88
C PRO A 144 31.31 -9.14 -9.05
N GLU A 145 31.98 -9.48 -7.94
CA GLU A 145 33.38 -9.89 -7.97
C GLU A 145 33.54 -10.91 -9.09
N ALA A 146 34.40 -10.59 -10.05
CA ALA A 146 34.66 -11.42 -11.21
C ALA A 146 34.96 -12.83 -10.72
N SER A 147 34.06 -13.75 -11.02
CA SER A 147 34.20 -15.16 -10.68
C SER A 147 35.49 -15.66 -11.30
N THR A 148 36.39 -16.12 -10.45
CA THR A 148 37.64 -16.78 -10.80
C THR A 148 37.39 -17.78 -11.95
N PRO A 149 38.11 -17.71 -13.08
CA PRO A 149 37.93 -18.67 -14.16
C PRO A 149 38.24 -20.07 -13.64
N CYS A 150 37.27 -20.98 -13.74
CA CYS A 150 37.50 -22.39 -13.49
C CYS A 150 38.45 -22.94 -14.56
N ASP A 151 39.72 -23.13 -14.19
CA ASP A 151 40.71 -23.84 -15.00
C ASP A 151 40.30 -25.33 -15.10
N ARG A 152 39.57 -25.67 -16.15
CA ARG A 152 39.41 -27.07 -16.60
C ARG A 152 40.55 -27.40 -17.56
N THR A 153 41.71 -27.73 -17.01
CA THR A 153 42.76 -28.39 -17.79
C THR A 153 42.33 -29.84 -18.07
N GLY A 154 42.19 -30.14 -19.36
CA GLY A 154 41.63 -31.38 -19.88
C GLY A 154 42.47 -32.61 -19.54
N ARG A 155 41.78 -33.69 -19.16
CA ARG A 155 42.35 -35.05 -19.13
C ARG A 155 42.77 -35.47 -20.53
N ASP A 156 44.07 -35.57 -20.72
CA ASP A 156 44.74 -36.10 -21.90
C ASP A 156 44.36 -37.59 -22.09
N ARG A 157 43.48 -37.89 -23.05
CA ARG A 157 43.15 -39.27 -23.47
C ARG A 157 44.21 -39.74 -24.46
N ARG A 158 45.27 -40.37 -23.97
CA ARG A 158 46.17 -41.15 -24.83
C ARG A 158 45.53 -42.49 -25.17
N HIS A 159 45.12 -42.60 -26.43
CA HIS A 159 44.75 -43.85 -27.08
C HIS A 159 45.92 -44.83 -27.07
N ARG A 160 45.70 -45.99 -26.45
CA ARG A 160 46.51 -47.21 -26.59
C ARG A 160 46.08 -47.92 -27.87
N ARG A 161 47.02 -48.25 -28.76
CA ARG A 161 46.84 -49.28 -29.79
C ARG A 161 48.14 -50.09 -29.95
N PRO A 162 47.99 -51.36 -30.41
CA PRO A 162 48.84 -52.50 -30.07
C PRO A 162 50.17 -52.56 -30.81
#